data_AF-A0A9P7LE04-F1
#
_entry.id   AF-A0A9P7LE04-F1
#
_cell.length_a   1.000
_cell.length_b   1.000
_cell.length_c   1.000
_cell.angle_alpha   90.00
_cell.angle_beta   90.00
_cell.angle_gamma   90.00
#
_symmetry.space_group_name_H-M   'P 1'
#
loop_
_entity.id
_entity.type
_entity.pdbx_description
1 polymer ?
#
loop_
_entity_poly.entity_id
_entity_poly.type
_entity_poly.pdbx_seq_one_letter_code
_entity_poly.pdbx_strand_id
1 'polypeptide(L)'
;MTDDIGRPVLHHATNLAGPWQYEERRGESAIDLTMIVLVKASSVSSILRATQIIKSVPADGKPSRRTGTAFTCRIWVKDALVELHEKGEIFLPNGIEVIETEAIAYAERYAANSEQGKGAAVVNGAFASSP
;
A
#
# COMPACT_ATOMS: atom_id res chain seq x y z
N MET A 1 -6.94 -0.85 -1.63
CA MET A 1 -7.75 -0.64 -2.87
C MET A 1 -9.21 -0.88 -2.52
N THR A 2 -10.16 -0.57 -3.40
CA THR A 2 -11.54 -1.08 -3.28
C THR A 2 -11.83 -2.11 -4.38
N ASP A 3 -12.66 -3.10 -4.11
CA ASP A 3 -13.15 -4.01 -5.15
C ASP A 3 -14.24 -3.36 -6.03
N ASP A 4 -14.75 -4.12 -7.00
CA ASP A 4 -15.71 -3.70 -8.02
C ASP A 4 -17.08 -3.30 -7.45
N ILE A 5 -17.36 -3.64 -6.19
CA ILE A 5 -18.54 -3.21 -5.45
C ILE A 5 -18.20 -2.20 -4.34
N GLY A 6 -16.99 -1.65 -4.34
CA GLY A 6 -16.56 -0.55 -3.47
C GLY A 6 -16.11 -0.96 -2.08
N ARG A 7 -15.90 -2.26 -1.79
CA ARG A 7 -15.44 -2.72 -0.47
C ARG A 7 -13.92 -2.63 -0.35
N PRO A 8 -13.39 -2.32 0.84
CA PRO A 8 -11.95 -2.27 1.04
C PRO A 8 -11.30 -3.64 0.82
N VAL A 9 -10.17 -3.61 0.13
CA VAL A 9 -9.27 -4.76 -0.08
C VAL A 9 -7.87 -4.34 0.34
N LEU A 10 -7.31 -5.10 1.27
CA LEU A 10 -5.93 -4.97 1.75
C LEU A 10 -5.08 -6.06 1.10
N HIS A 11 -3.96 -5.65 0.50
CA HIS A 11 -2.97 -6.54 -0.07
C HIS A 11 -1.67 -6.40 0.75
N HIS A 12 -1.11 -7.52 1.19
CA HIS A 12 0.00 -7.55 2.13
C HIS A 12 0.88 -8.78 1.85
N ALA A 13 2.21 -8.64 1.91
CA ALA A 13 3.10 -9.78 2.13
C ALA A 13 3.27 -10.05 3.63
N THR A 14 2.87 -11.21 4.13
CA THR A 14 2.85 -11.56 5.57
C THR A 14 3.74 -12.77 5.85
N ASN A 15 4.30 -12.84 7.06
CA ASN A 15 5.05 -13.99 7.59
C ASN A 15 4.46 -14.51 8.92
N LEU A 16 3.22 -14.12 9.26
CA LEU A 16 2.58 -14.49 10.53
C LEU A 16 2.40 -16.00 10.71
N ALA A 17 2.23 -16.73 9.60
CA ALA A 17 2.02 -18.18 9.60
C ALA A 17 3.26 -18.99 9.18
N GLY A 18 4.45 -18.35 9.10
CA GLY A 18 5.69 -19.00 8.68
C GLY A 18 6.41 -18.22 7.58
N PRO A 19 6.83 -18.85 6.46
CA PRO A 19 7.49 -18.15 5.36
C PRO A 19 6.66 -16.97 4.84
N TRP A 20 7.35 -15.99 4.25
CA TRP A 20 6.68 -14.88 3.58
C TRP A 20 5.75 -15.40 2.48
N GLN A 21 4.54 -14.86 2.44
CA GLN A 21 3.55 -15.14 1.41
C GLN A 21 2.64 -13.94 1.18
N TYR A 22 1.99 -13.92 0.02
CA TYR A 22 0.96 -12.94 -0.28
C TYR A 22 -0.34 -13.25 0.48
N GLU A 23 -0.99 -12.20 1.00
CA GLU A 23 -2.29 -12.24 1.64
C GLU A 23 -3.20 -11.14 1.07
N GLU A 24 -4.45 -11.49 0.82
CA GLU A 24 -5.53 -10.56 0.45
C GLU A 24 -6.62 -10.63 1.52
N ARG A 25 -6.94 -9.50 2.15
CA ARG A 25 -8.05 -9.37 3.11
C ARG A 25 -9.14 -8.48 2.53
N ARG A 26 -10.40 -8.78 2.79
CA ARG A 26 -11.57 -8.10 2.19
C ARG A 26 -12.58 -7.66 3.24
N GLY A 27 -13.30 -6.56 2.95
CA GLY A 27 -14.35 -6.04 3.82
C GLY A 27 -13.78 -5.50 5.14
N GLU A 28 -14.52 -5.63 6.24
CA GLU A 28 -14.08 -5.14 7.56
C GLU A 28 -12.75 -5.75 8.01
N SER A 29 -12.45 -6.99 7.60
CA SER A 29 -11.15 -7.64 7.88
C SER A 29 -9.95 -6.96 7.21
N ALA A 30 -10.19 -6.09 6.22
CA ALA A 30 -9.17 -5.28 5.58
C ALA A 30 -8.84 -4.00 6.36
N ILE A 31 -9.69 -3.62 7.33
CA ILE A 31 -9.50 -2.45 8.18
C ILE A 31 -8.81 -2.91 9.46
N ASP A 32 -7.55 -2.55 9.61
CA ASP A 32 -6.75 -2.89 10.79
C ASP A 32 -6.98 -1.85 11.90
N LEU A 33 -7.24 -2.30 13.13
CA LEU A 33 -7.36 -1.43 14.32
C LEU A 33 -6.07 -0.66 14.63
N THR A 34 -4.94 -1.12 14.08
CA THR A 34 -3.63 -0.47 14.24
C THR A 34 -3.31 0.55 13.13
N MET A 35 -4.21 0.76 12.16
CA MET A 35 -3.99 1.70 11.08
C MET A 35 -4.00 3.15 11.58
N ILE A 36 -2.89 3.86 11.39
CA ILE A 36 -2.76 5.28 11.77
C ILE A 36 -3.25 6.20 10.64
N VAL A 37 -2.90 5.88 9.39
CA VAL A 37 -3.23 6.71 8.22
C VAL A 37 -3.50 5.86 6.99
N LEU A 38 -4.46 6.31 6.18
CA LEU A 38 -4.72 5.84 4.82
C LEU A 38 -4.41 6.97 3.83
N VAL A 39 -3.37 6.81 3.02
CA VAL A 39 -2.93 7.83 2.06
C VAL A 39 -3.27 7.38 0.63
N LYS A 40 -4.01 8.21 -0.11
CA LYS A 40 -4.33 7.96 -1.52
C LYS A 40 -3.14 8.35 -2.40
N ALA A 41 -2.48 7.35 -2.99
CA ALA A 41 -1.39 7.57 -3.95
C ALA A 41 -1.87 7.78 -5.39
N SER A 42 -2.91 7.05 -5.82
CA SER A 42 -3.47 7.13 -7.18
C SER A 42 -4.91 6.59 -7.20
N SER A 43 -5.60 6.79 -8.32
CA SER A 43 -6.76 5.99 -8.70
C SER A 43 -6.32 4.79 -9.55
N VAL A 44 -7.13 3.73 -9.58
CA VAL A 44 -6.93 2.52 -10.38
C VAL A 44 -7.91 2.53 -11.55
N SER A 45 -7.48 2.12 -12.74
CA SER A 45 -8.32 2.12 -13.95
C SER A 45 -9.13 0.82 -14.12
N SER A 46 -8.57 -0.31 -13.70
CA SER A 46 -9.13 -1.65 -13.77
C SER A 46 -8.72 -2.44 -12.52
N ILE A 47 -9.69 -2.71 -11.66
CA ILE A 47 -9.48 -3.46 -10.41
C ILE A 47 -8.94 -4.87 -10.70
N LEU A 48 -9.51 -5.54 -11.71
CA LEU A 48 -9.08 -6.88 -12.10
C LEU A 48 -7.61 -6.89 -12.51
N ARG A 49 -7.21 -5.95 -13.38
CA ARG A 49 -5.83 -5.85 -13.86
C ARG A 49 -4.89 -5.46 -12.73
N ALA A 50 -5.25 -4.50 -11.89
CA ALA A 50 -4.47 -4.14 -10.70
C ALA A 50 -4.25 -5.33 -9.77
N THR A 51 -5.30 -6.10 -9.46
CA THR A 51 -5.17 -7.31 -8.62
C THR A 51 -4.26 -8.35 -9.26
N GLN A 52 -4.35 -8.58 -10.57
CA GLN A 52 -3.44 -9.51 -11.27
C GLN A 52 -1.98 -9.06 -11.18
N ILE A 53 -1.73 -7.76 -11.34
CA ILE A 53 -0.38 -7.20 -11.25
C ILE A 53 0.16 -7.35 -9.84
N ILE A 54 -0.61 -6.95 -8.82
CA ILE A 54 -0.21 -7.10 -7.41
C ILE A 54 0.13 -8.55 -7.08
N LYS A 55 -0.70 -9.51 -7.52
CA LYS A 55 -0.48 -10.95 -7.28
C LYS A 55 0.73 -11.52 -8.02
N SER A 56 1.21 -10.84 -9.06
CA SER A 56 2.41 -11.25 -9.80
C SER A 56 3.72 -10.85 -9.12
N VAL A 57 3.67 -9.90 -8.18
CA VAL A 57 4.85 -9.41 -7.44
C VAL A 57 5.25 -10.46 -6.39
N PRO A 58 6.49 -11.01 -6.44
CA PRO A 58 6.91 -12.07 -5.53
C PRO A 58 6.86 -11.64 -4.07
N ALA A 59 6.11 -12.38 -3.26
CA ALA A 59 6.04 -12.24 -1.81
C ALA A 59 6.80 -13.37 -1.09
N ASP A 60 7.86 -13.90 -1.71
CA ASP A 60 8.55 -15.14 -1.28
C ASP A 60 9.69 -14.92 -0.28
N GLY A 61 9.84 -13.69 0.24
CA GLY A 61 10.86 -13.36 1.23
C GLY A 61 12.27 -13.14 0.65
N LYS A 62 12.46 -13.30 -0.66
CA LYS A 62 13.74 -13.00 -1.31
C LYS A 62 13.92 -11.49 -1.47
N PRO A 63 15.16 -10.98 -1.51
CA PRO A 63 15.41 -9.56 -1.75
C PRO A 63 14.68 -9.03 -2.98
N SER A 64 14.28 -7.75 -2.92
CA SER A 64 13.59 -7.05 -3.99
C SER A 64 14.30 -7.25 -5.34
N ARG A 65 13.56 -7.67 -6.37
CA ARG A 65 14.12 -7.80 -7.72
C ARG A 65 14.45 -6.45 -8.35
N ARG A 66 13.80 -5.39 -7.89
CA ARG A 66 14.01 -4.01 -8.35
C ARG A 66 15.27 -3.39 -7.78
N THR A 67 15.58 -3.67 -6.50
CA THR A 67 16.62 -2.92 -5.75
C THR A 67 17.68 -3.78 -5.07
N GLY A 68 17.47 -5.09 -4.96
CA GLY A 68 18.29 -5.98 -4.15
C GLY A 68 18.16 -5.79 -2.63
N THR A 69 17.29 -4.87 -2.18
CA THR A 69 17.07 -4.62 -0.74
C THR A 69 16.44 -5.83 -0.05
N ALA A 70 16.84 -6.07 1.20
CA ALA A 70 16.28 -7.14 2.04
C ALA A 70 14.75 -7.06 2.13
N PHE A 71 14.10 -8.22 2.07
CA PHE A 71 12.64 -8.30 1.98
C PHE A 71 11.97 -7.87 3.28
N THR A 72 10.96 -7.02 3.15
CA THR A 72 9.97 -6.70 4.18
C THR A 72 8.62 -6.45 3.51
N CYS A 73 7.52 -6.49 4.25
CA CYS A 73 6.21 -6.07 3.75
C CYS A 73 6.27 -4.68 3.08
N ARG A 74 6.97 -3.74 3.71
CA ARG A 74 7.18 -2.38 3.21
C ARG A 74 7.87 -2.37 1.84
N ILE A 75 8.95 -3.15 1.68
CA ILE A 75 9.64 -3.28 0.40
C ILE A 75 8.74 -3.93 -0.65
N TRP A 76 7.96 -4.95 -0.29
CA TRP A 76 6.99 -5.58 -1.20
C TRP A 76 5.91 -4.59 -1.68
N VAL A 77 5.37 -3.76 -0.79
CA VAL A 77 4.38 -2.72 -1.16
C VAL A 77 4.98 -1.74 -2.16
N LYS A 78 6.24 -1.32 -1.96
CA LYS A 78 6.93 -0.42 -2.89
C LYS A 78 7.12 -1.05 -4.26
N ASP A 79 7.56 -2.30 -4.30
CA ASP A 79 7.72 -3.04 -5.55
C ASP A 79 6.37 -3.22 -6.26
N ALA A 80 5.28 -3.49 -5.54
CA ALA A 80 3.95 -3.59 -6.12
C ALA A 80 3.41 -2.27 -6.68
N LEU A 81 3.64 -1.15 -5.99
CA LEU A 81 3.26 0.18 -6.49
C LEU A 81 4.05 0.57 -7.74
N VAL A 82 5.34 0.28 -7.78
CA VAL A 82 6.16 0.51 -8.98
C VAL A 82 5.70 -0.37 -10.13
N GLU A 83 5.45 -1.66 -9.92
CA GLU A 83 4.99 -2.57 -10.97
C GLU A 83 3.62 -2.13 -11.55
N LEU A 84 2.70 -1.68 -10.70
CA LEU A 84 1.43 -1.09 -11.13
C LEU A 84 1.64 0.16 -12.00
N HIS A 85 2.60 1.00 -11.62
CA HIS A 85 2.94 2.21 -12.36
C HIS A 85 3.54 1.90 -13.73
N GLU A 86 4.54 1.01 -13.77
CA GLU A 86 5.24 0.63 -14.99
C GLU A 86 4.32 -0.07 -16.00
N LYS A 87 3.30 -0.80 -15.53
CA LYS A 87 2.27 -1.41 -16.38
C LYS A 87 1.11 -0.47 -16.74
N GLY A 88 1.18 0.79 -16.34
CA GLY A 88 0.21 1.85 -16.65
C GLY A 88 -1.13 1.72 -15.93
N GLU A 89 -1.20 0.93 -14.86
CA GLU A 89 -2.46 0.73 -14.10
C GLU A 89 -2.72 1.85 -13.09
N ILE A 90 -1.64 2.47 -12.59
CA ILE A 90 -1.69 3.68 -11.75
C ILE A 90 -0.66 4.70 -12.24
N PHE A 91 -0.85 5.96 -11.86
CA PHE A 91 0.17 6.99 -12.04
C PHE A 91 0.69 7.43 -10.68
N LEU A 92 1.97 7.17 -10.40
CA LEU A 92 2.61 7.68 -9.20
C LEU A 92 3.09 9.11 -9.45
N PRO A 93 2.66 10.09 -8.61
CA PRO A 93 3.00 11.50 -8.82
C PRO A 93 4.47 11.82 -8.51
N ASN A 94 5.13 10.97 -7.73
CA ASN A 94 6.53 11.09 -7.33
C ASN A 94 7.21 9.72 -7.34
N GLY A 95 8.54 9.71 -7.20
CA GLY A 95 9.29 8.48 -6.98
C GLY A 95 8.84 7.75 -5.70
N ILE A 96 8.89 6.42 -5.71
CA ILE A 96 8.36 5.57 -4.63
C ILE A 96 8.99 5.85 -3.26
N GLU A 97 10.26 6.28 -3.23
CA GLU A 97 10.96 6.66 -1.99
C GLU A 97 10.40 7.96 -1.38
N VAL A 98 10.00 8.92 -2.22
CA VAL A 98 9.35 10.17 -1.78
C VAL A 98 7.97 9.87 -1.23
N ILE A 99 7.21 9.02 -1.94
CA ILE A 99 5.87 8.58 -1.50
C ILE A 99 5.93 7.91 -0.13
N GLU A 100 6.91 7.04 0.10
CA GLU A 100 7.13 6.41 1.41
C GLU A 100 7.44 7.44 2.50
N THR A 101 8.38 8.36 2.22
CA THR A 101 8.80 9.39 3.18
C THR A 101 7.61 10.25 3.61
N GLU A 102 6.79 10.69 2.65
CA GLU A 102 5.59 11.48 2.94
C GLU A 102 4.53 10.67 3.69
N ALA A 103 4.31 9.40 3.32
CA ALA A 103 3.37 8.53 4.03
C ALA A 103 3.78 8.33 5.50
N ILE A 104 5.08 8.19 5.78
CA ILE A 104 5.63 8.13 7.14
C ILE A 104 5.40 9.45 7.87
N ALA A 105 5.68 10.60 7.24
CA ALA A 105 5.45 11.91 7.84
C ALA A 105 3.97 12.14 8.21
N TYR A 106 3.03 11.67 7.37
CA TYR A 106 1.60 11.70 7.72
C TYR A 106 1.27 10.75 8.88
N ALA A 107 1.85 9.56 8.92
CA ALA A 107 1.65 8.63 10.03
C ALA A 107 2.13 9.25 11.35
N GLU A 108 3.33 9.84 11.38
CA GLU A 108 3.87 10.53 12.56
C GLU A 108 2.97 11.69 13.00
N ARG A 109 2.48 12.50 12.05
CA ARG A 109 1.56 13.61 12.32
C ARG A 109 0.25 13.16 12.97
N TYR A 110 -0.26 11.98 12.61
CA TYR A 110 -1.55 11.49 13.10
C TYR A 110 -1.46 10.42 14.18
N ALA A 111 -0.26 9.96 14.54
CA ALA A 111 -0.02 8.89 15.52
C ALA A 111 -0.75 9.15 16.85
N ALA A 112 -0.56 10.33 17.45
CA ALA A 112 -1.19 10.68 18.73
C ALA A 112 -2.73 10.65 18.68
N ASN A 113 -3.34 10.97 17.52
CA ASN A 113 -4.79 10.87 17.38
C ASN A 113 -5.24 9.42 17.33
N SER A 114 -4.54 8.58 16.56
CA SER A 114 -4.83 7.15 16.47
C SER A 114 -4.69 6.46 17.83
N GLU A 115 -3.63 6.75 18.58
CA GLU A 115 -3.37 6.22 19.92
C GLU A 115 -4.43 6.61 20.96
N GLN A 116 -5.11 7.75 20.76
CA GLN A 116 -6.22 8.21 21.60
C GLN A 116 -7.58 7.60 21.19
N GLY A 117 -7.59 6.65 20.26
CA GLY A 117 -8.82 5.99 19.79
C GLY A 117 -9.65 6.83 18.83
N LYS A 118 -9.08 7.90 18.24
CA LYS A 118 -9.78 8.72 17.23
C LYS A 118 -9.81 8.08 15.84
N GLY A 119 -9.20 6.91 15.69
CA GLY A 119 -9.14 6.14 14.44
C GLY A 119 -8.10 6.67 13.45
N ALA A 120 -8.07 6.03 12.28
CA ALA A 120 -7.14 6.34 11.20
C ALA A 120 -7.49 7.65 10.49
N ALA A 121 -6.49 8.47 10.17
CA ALA A 121 -6.67 9.62 9.30
C ALA A 121 -6.73 9.19 7.82
N VAL A 122 -7.59 9.83 7.02
CA VAL A 122 -7.66 9.60 5.56
C VAL A 122 -7.12 10.83 4.81
N VAL A 123 -6.10 10.63 3.99
CA VAL A 123 -5.42 11.70 3.23
C VAL A 123 -5.59 11.44 1.73
N ASN A 124 -6.50 12.18 1.09
CA ASN A 124 -6.86 11.96 -0.33
C ASN A 124 -5.99 12.72 -1.35
N GLY A 125 -5.24 13.75 -0.90
CA GLY A 125 -4.48 14.65 -1.77
C GLY A 125 -3.05 14.87 -1.31
N ALA A 126 -2.44 13.86 -0.67
CA ALA A 126 -1.09 13.95 -0.10
C ALA A 126 -0.04 14.45 -1.11
N PHE A 127 -0.23 14.07 -2.38
CA PHE A 127 0.76 14.22 -3.44
C PHE A 127 0.31 15.14 -4.58
N ALA A 128 -0.76 15.92 -4.39
CA ALA A 128 -1.16 16.90 -5.38
C ALA A 128 -0.08 17.99 -5.45
N SER A 129 0.34 18.39 -6.66
CA SER A 129 1.14 19.59 -6.85
C SER A 129 0.41 20.76 -6.17
N SER A 130 1.11 21.54 -5.35
CA SER A 130 0.59 22.86 -4.99
C SER A 130 0.34 23.66 -6.27
N PRO A 131 -0.75 24.43 -6.36
CA PRO A 131 -1.03 25.27 -7.52
C PRO A 131 0.10 26.25 -7.83
#